data_AF-A0A7W1H3S1-F1
#
_entry.id   AF-A0A7W1H3S1-F1
#
_cell.length_a   1.000
_cell.length_b   1.000
_cell.length_c   1.000
_cell.angle_alpha   90.00
_cell.angle_beta   90.00
_cell.angle_gamma   90.00
#
_symmetry.space_group_name_H-M   'P 1'
#
loop_
_entity.id
_entity.type
_entity.pdbx_description
1 polymer ?
#
loop_
_entity_poly.entity_id
_entity_poly.type
_entity_poly.pdbx_seq_one_letter_code
_entity_poly.pdbx_strand_id
1 'polypeptide(L)'
;MTARVMPAELATVELMLFGWDTSERTLNSGGFESRQRVLVPKPVSEGSESGARWLGIAYWLTVGRVSRGSVRTRWRGDRACLTLLGGVNLLHFGPPALELTDDLVSCRYTIEGGLLASRAGGSVTLAQRRAKDGFELSVVVEEYLPRLAARTGAPSWTGALYAKVQSPFHAAVSRRYFDLLAAEAVA
;
A
#
# COMPACT_ATOMS: atom_id res chain seq x y z
N MET A 1 -5.83 1.83 36.49
CA MET A 1 -5.79 2.54 35.19
C MET A 1 -4.33 2.78 34.85
N THR A 2 -3.66 1.78 34.26
CA THR A 2 -2.23 1.82 33.98
C THR A 2 -2.02 2.50 32.62
N ALA A 3 -1.44 3.70 32.63
CA ALA A 3 -0.94 4.33 31.42
C ALA A 3 0.10 3.39 30.80
N ARG A 4 -0.15 2.96 29.57
CA ARG A 4 0.76 2.10 28.82
C ARG A 4 1.95 2.97 28.43
N VAL A 5 3.05 2.87 29.16
CA VAL A 5 4.32 3.52 28.80
C VAL A 5 4.75 2.97 27.45
N MET A 6 4.65 3.79 26.41
CA MET A 6 5.18 3.45 25.10
C MET A 6 6.71 3.48 25.15
N PRO A 7 7.41 2.48 24.59
CA PRO A 7 8.84 2.55 24.35
C PRO A 7 9.20 3.86 23.62
N ALA A 8 10.28 4.53 24.03
CA ALA A 8 10.67 5.83 23.48
C ALA A 8 10.78 5.85 21.95
N GLU A 9 11.24 4.74 21.36
CA GLU A 9 11.39 4.55 19.92
C GLU A 9 10.03 4.56 19.17
N LEU A 10 8.98 3.99 19.77
CA LEU A 10 7.61 4.05 19.22
C LEU A 10 7.00 5.45 19.35
N ALA A 11 7.33 6.19 20.43
CA ALA A 11 6.91 7.58 20.60
C ALA A 11 7.61 8.51 19.58
N THR A 12 8.88 8.25 19.23
CA THR A 12 9.62 9.00 18.22
C THR A 12 9.05 8.80 16.81
N VAL A 13 8.67 7.57 16.46
CA VAL A 13 8.03 7.27 15.16
C VAL A 13 6.66 7.94 15.03
N GLU A 14 5.84 7.91 16.09
CA GLU A 14 4.52 8.55 16.08
C GLU A 14 4.63 10.08 15.98
N LEU A 15 5.70 10.68 16.51
CA LEU A 15 6.00 12.12 16.36
C LEU A 15 6.51 12.50 14.95
N MET A 16 6.93 11.54 14.13
CA MET A 16 7.43 11.79 12.77
C MET A 16 6.35 11.72 11.68
N LEU A 17 5.20 11.11 11.97
CA LEU A 17 4.13 10.88 11.02
C LEU A 17 2.95 11.81 11.29
N PHE A 18 2.77 12.82 10.45
CA PHE A 18 1.71 13.83 10.62
C PHE A 18 0.94 14.09 9.32
N GLY A 19 -0.16 14.84 9.39
CA GLY A 19 -0.93 15.20 8.19
C GLY A 19 -1.56 14.02 7.48
N TRP A 20 -1.99 12.99 8.24
CA TRP A 20 -2.67 11.81 7.71
C TRP A 20 -3.88 12.20 6.87
N ASP A 21 -3.95 11.62 5.68
CA ASP A 21 -5.06 11.83 4.76
C ASP A 21 -5.36 10.52 4.02
N THR A 22 -6.65 10.23 3.87
CA THR A 22 -7.14 9.02 3.22
C THR A 22 -8.35 9.37 2.38
N SER A 23 -8.28 9.01 1.10
CA SER A 23 -9.40 9.14 0.18
C SER A 23 -9.63 7.82 -0.52
N GLU A 24 -10.88 7.39 -0.61
CA GLU A 24 -11.28 6.20 -1.34
C GLU A 24 -12.49 6.55 -2.19
N ARG A 25 -12.52 6.05 -3.43
CA ARG A 25 -13.70 6.19 -4.30
C ARG A 25 -13.91 4.97 -5.17
N THR A 26 -15.17 4.68 -5.45
CA THR A 26 -15.57 3.71 -6.48
C THR A 26 -15.99 4.48 -7.72
N LEU A 27 -15.44 4.10 -8.87
CA LEU A 27 -15.71 4.68 -10.17
C LEU A 27 -16.99 4.10 -10.78
N ASN A 28 -17.61 4.82 -11.71
CA ASN A 28 -18.78 4.34 -12.45
C ASN A 28 -18.49 3.06 -13.26
N SER A 29 -17.22 2.79 -13.57
CA SER A 29 -16.75 1.56 -14.21
C SER A 29 -16.72 0.34 -13.28
N GLY A 30 -17.03 0.51 -11.99
CA GLY A 30 -16.78 -0.48 -10.94
C GLY A 30 -15.32 -0.53 -10.46
N GLY A 31 -14.47 0.35 -10.99
CA GLY A 31 -13.09 0.51 -10.52
C GLY A 31 -13.03 1.08 -9.10
N PHE A 32 -11.98 0.73 -8.38
CA PHE A 32 -11.68 1.21 -7.04
C PHE A 32 -10.39 2.03 -7.08
N GLU A 33 -10.44 3.19 -6.45
CA GLU A 33 -9.28 4.01 -6.21
C GLU A 33 -9.14 4.30 -4.72
N SER A 34 -7.90 4.30 -4.25
CA SER A 34 -7.58 4.72 -2.89
C SER A 34 -6.25 5.45 -2.86
N ARG A 35 -6.16 6.45 -2.00
CA ARG A 35 -4.91 7.11 -1.64
C ARG A 35 -4.83 7.19 -0.14
N GLN A 36 -3.72 6.71 0.41
CA GLN A 36 -3.33 6.98 1.78
C GLN A 36 -2.01 7.74 1.74
N ARG A 37 -1.92 8.82 2.51
CA ARG A 37 -0.70 9.63 2.59
C ARG A 37 -0.46 10.18 3.99
N VAL A 38 0.81 10.50 4.23
CA VAL A 38 1.30 11.08 5.48
C VAL A 38 2.53 11.94 5.16
N LEU A 39 2.83 12.89 6.04
CA LEU A 39 4.02 13.72 5.97
C LEU A 39 5.07 13.22 6.96
N VAL A 40 6.33 13.32 6.56
CA VAL A 40 7.53 13.05 7.36
C VAL A 40 8.53 14.20 7.23
N PRO A 41 9.29 14.52 8.29
CA PRO A 41 10.19 15.67 8.26
C PRO A 41 11.47 15.44 7.46
N LYS A 42 11.85 14.18 7.24
CA LYS A 42 13.08 13.74 6.56
C LYS A 42 12.76 12.65 5.54
N PRO A 43 13.58 12.48 4.48
CA PRO A 43 13.37 11.37 3.56
C PRO A 43 13.57 10.03 4.28
N VAL A 44 12.71 9.06 3.97
CA VAL A 44 12.74 7.68 4.50
C VAL A 44 13.32 6.69 3.49
N SER A 45 13.49 7.13 2.24
CA SER A 45 14.14 6.38 1.18
C SER A 45 15.15 7.26 0.49
N GLU A 46 16.26 6.64 0.10
CA GLU A 46 17.25 7.26 -0.78
C GLU A 46 16.62 7.64 -2.13
N GLY A 47 17.12 8.72 -2.72
CA GLY A 47 16.84 9.12 -4.09
C GLY A 47 17.58 8.24 -5.10
N SER A 48 17.30 6.94 -5.10
CA SER A 48 17.94 5.94 -5.96
C SER A 48 16.93 4.90 -6.45
N GLU A 49 17.28 4.16 -7.50
CA GLU A 49 16.46 3.01 -7.94
C GLU A 49 16.30 1.95 -6.84
N SER A 50 17.34 1.77 -6.02
CA SER A 50 17.31 0.85 -4.88
C SER A 50 16.32 1.34 -3.82
N GLY A 51 16.30 2.65 -3.53
CA GLY A 51 15.32 3.27 -2.66
C GLY A 51 13.89 3.14 -3.18
N ALA A 52 13.67 3.44 -4.47
CA ALA A 52 12.38 3.24 -5.12
C ALA A 52 11.90 1.78 -4.99
N ARG A 53 12.76 0.82 -5.33
CA ARG A 53 12.45 -0.61 -5.19
C ARG A 53 12.17 -1.01 -3.74
N TRP A 54 12.90 -0.42 -2.79
CA TRP A 54 12.68 -0.65 -1.36
C TRP A 54 11.28 -0.26 -0.92
N LEU A 55 10.75 0.90 -1.35
CA LEU A 55 9.38 1.30 -1.06
C LEU A 55 8.38 0.19 -1.43
N GLY A 56 8.52 -0.37 -2.64
CA GLY A 56 7.71 -1.48 -3.12
C GLY A 56 7.84 -2.76 -2.27
N ILE A 57 9.06 -3.19 -1.99
CA ILE A 57 9.33 -4.39 -1.20
C ILE A 57 8.78 -4.25 0.23
N ALA A 58 9.03 -3.12 0.88
CA ALA A 58 8.61 -2.85 2.26
C ALA A 58 7.07 -2.91 2.41
N TYR A 59 6.32 -2.41 1.43
CA TYR A 59 4.87 -2.52 1.44
C TYR A 59 4.37 -3.96 1.33
N TRP A 60 4.95 -4.74 0.41
CA TRP A 60 4.59 -6.15 0.27
C TRP A 60 4.94 -6.99 1.51
N LEU A 61 6.06 -6.69 2.17
CA LEU A 61 6.39 -7.27 3.48
C LEU A 61 5.36 -6.88 4.54
N THR A 62 4.90 -5.64 4.53
CA THR A 62 3.89 -5.14 5.46
C THR A 62 2.54 -5.83 5.26
N VAL A 63 2.09 -6.03 4.03
CA VAL A 63 0.89 -6.84 3.70
C VAL A 63 1.00 -8.23 4.33
N GLY A 64 2.17 -8.86 4.22
CA GLY A 64 2.45 -10.16 4.85
C GLY A 64 2.36 -10.12 6.38
N ARG A 65 2.94 -9.10 7.01
CA ARG A 65 2.92 -8.94 8.47
C ARG A 65 1.52 -8.68 9.01
N VAL A 66 0.77 -7.76 8.41
CA VAL A 66 -0.60 -7.40 8.85
C VAL A 66 -1.57 -8.57 8.67
N SER A 67 -1.43 -9.34 7.60
CA SER A 67 -2.22 -10.57 7.39
C SER A 67 -1.73 -11.77 8.22
N ARG A 68 -0.74 -11.57 9.12
CA ARG A 68 -0.12 -12.61 9.95
C ARG A 68 0.40 -13.80 9.12
N GLY A 69 0.90 -13.50 7.91
CA GLY A 69 1.42 -14.48 6.97
C GLY A 69 0.35 -15.25 6.18
N SER A 70 -0.93 -14.90 6.31
CA SER A 70 -2.01 -15.50 5.52
C SER A 70 -1.97 -15.03 4.07
N VAL A 71 -1.61 -13.77 3.84
CA VAL A 71 -1.24 -13.26 2.51
C VAL A 71 0.28 -13.22 2.44
N ARG A 72 0.87 -13.80 1.41
CA ARG A 72 2.33 -13.81 1.22
C ARG A 72 2.69 -13.32 -0.16
N THR A 73 3.76 -12.54 -0.22
CA THR A 73 4.35 -12.14 -1.49
C THR A 73 5.31 -13.22 -1.96
N ARG A 74 5.06 -13.73 -3.17
CA ARG A 74 5.96 -14.59 -3.91
C ARG A 74 6.58 -13.78 -5.03
N TRP A 75 7.90 -13.85 -5.13
CA TRP A 75 8.67 -13.22 -6.19
C TRP A 75 9.01 -14.24 -7.28
N ARG A 76 8.91 -13.82 -8.54
CA ARG A 76 9.41 -14.58 -9.70
C ARG A 76 10.15 -13.61 -10.61
N GLY A 77 11.47 -13.57 -10.49
CA GLY A 77 12.25 -12.46 -11.03
C GLY A 77 11.88 -11.18 -10.29
N ASP A 78 11.56 -10.13 -11.04
CA ASP A 78 11.14 -8.82 -10.53
C ASP A 78 9.62 -8.71 -10.29
N ARG A 79 8.84 -9.69 -10.73
CA ARG A 79 7.39 -9.70 -10.59
C ARG A 79 6.96 -10.18 -9.20
N ALA A 80 5.97 -9.48 -8.64
CA ALA A 80 5.34 -9.84 -7.38
C ALA A 80 4.01 -10.58 -7.61
N CYS A 81 3.71 -11.54 -6.75
CA CYS A 81 2.42 -12.22 -6.68
C CYS A 81 1.97 -12.26 -5.22
N LEU A 82 0.75 -11.82 -4.92
CA LEU A 82 0.15 -12.03 -3.61
C LEU A 82 -0.57 -13.37 -3.59
N THR A 83 -0.25 -14.20 -2.60
CA THR A 83 -0.79 -15.56 -2.46
C THR A 83 -1.49 -15.73 -1.12
N LEU A 84 -2.63 -16.42 -1.12
CA LEU A 84 -3.32 -16.83 0.11
C LEU A 84 -2.77 -18.18 0.57
N LEU A 85 -2.32 -18.24 1.82
CA LEU A 85 -1.73 -19.42 2.47
C LEU A 85 -0.61 -20.08 1.65
N GLY A 86 0.04 -19.31 0.76
CA GLY A 86 1.11 -19.78 -0.13
C GLY A 86 0.65 -20.55 -1.36
N GLY A 87 -0.65 -20.75 -1.59
CA GLY A 87 -1.18 -21.57 -2.68
C GLY A 87 -1.97 -20.81 -3.74
N VAL A 88 -2.95 -20.01 -3.33
CA VAL A 88 -3.90 -19.36 -4.26
C VAL A 88 -3.40 -17.97 -4.62
N ASN A 89 -3.23 -17.68 -5.91
CA ASN A 89 -2.83 -16.35 -6.39
C ASN A 89 -4.00 -15.36 -6.28
N LEU A 90 -3.92 -14.46 -5.30
CA LEU A 90 -4.89 -13.39 -5.08
C LEU A 90 -4.74 -12.29 -6.12
N LEU A 91 -3.50 -11.81 -6.33
CA LEU A 91 -3.16 -10.78 -7.30
C LEU A 91 -1.81 -11.07 -7.96
N HIS A 92 -1.72 -10.79 -9.25
CA HIS A 92 -0.51 -10.81 -10.06
C HIS A 92 -0.12 -9.38 -10.40
N PHE A 93 1.18 -9.09 -10.30
CA PHE A 93 1.71 -7.78 -10.63
C PHE A 93 2.76 -7.87 -11.72
N GLY A 94 2.80 -6.84 -12.56
CA GLY A 94 3.89 -6.63 -13.50
C GLY A 94 5.22 -6.33 -12.81
N PRO A 95 6.30 -6.21 -13.60
CA PRO A 95 7.58 -5.74 -13.09
C PRO A 95 7.42 -4.31 -12.52
N PRO A 96 8.17 -3.93 -11.47
CA PRO A 96 8.11 -2.60 -10.91
C PRO A 96 8.59 -1.57 -11.94
N ALA A 97 7.74 -0.59 -12.23
CA ALA A 97 8.15 0.63 -12.89
C ALA A 97 8.68 1.58 -11.82
N LEU A 98 9.96 1.94 -11.91
CA LEU A 98 10.61 2.87 -11.00
C LEU A 98 10.64 4.26 -11.62
N GLU A 99 10.35 5.29 -10.83
CA GLU A 99 10.48 6.68 -11.24
C GLU A 99 11.33 7.43 -10.23
N LEU A 100 12.31 8.17 -10.74
CA LEU A 100 13.23 8.98 -9.94
C LEU A 100 13.37 10.36 -10.57
N THR A 101 13.04 11.38 -9.78
CA THR A 101 13.32 12.79 -10.06
C THR A 101 13.88 13.44 -8.81
N ASP A 102 14.29 14.71 -8.90
CA ASP A 102 14.77 15.47 -7.73
C ASP A 102 13.75 15.55 -6.60
N ASP A 103 12.45 15.47 -6.95
CA ASP A 103 11.33 15.61 -6.02
C ASP A 103 10.54 14.31 -5.81
N LEU A 104 10.87 13.22 -6.50
CA LEU A 104 10.09 11.98 -6.48
C LEU A 104 10.96 10.74 -6.47
N VAL A 105 10.65 9.84 -5.54
CA VAL A 105 11.09 8.44 -5.57
C VAL A 105 9.83 7.59 -5.58
N SER A 106 9.60 6.79 -6.61
CA SER A 106 8.41 5.95 -6.68
C SER A 106 8.64 4.57 -7.26
N CYS A 107 7.84 3.62 -6.78
CA CYS A 107 7.73 2.28 -7.34
C CYS A 107 6.26 1.98 -7.62
N ARG A 108 5.99 1.59 -8.87
CA ARG A 108 4.64 1.28 -9.35
C ARG A 108 4.56 -0.14 -9.86
N TYR A 109 3.52 -0.84 -9.44
CA TYR A 109 3.17 -2.17 -9.92
C TYR A 109 1.84 -2.10 -10.68
N THR A 110 1.82 -2.55 -11.93
CA THR A 110 0.57 -2.81 -12.65
C THR A 110 -0.09 -4.06 -12.10
N ILE A 111 -1.43 -4.07 -12.02
CA ILE A 111 -2.19 -5.25 -11.62
C ILE A 111 -2.52 -6.05 -12.88
N GLU A 112 -1.89 -7.21 -13.04
CA GLU A 112 -2.01 -8.07 -14.23
C GLU A 112 -3.13 -9.12 -14.10
N GLY A 113 -3.72 -9.27 -12.91
CA GLY A 113 -4.84 -10.20 -12.70
C GLY A 113 -4.80 -10.87 -11.33
N GLY A 114 -5.36 -12.08 -11.25
CA GLY A 114 -5.50 -12.87 -10.03
C GLY A 114 -6.96 -13.08 -9.61
N LEU A 115 -7.17 -13.86 -8.55
CA LEU A 115 -8.51 -14.20 -8.06
C LEU A 115 -9.30 -12.97 -7.60
N LEU A 116 -8.63 -11.96 -7.05
CA LEU A 116 -9.28 -10.74 -6.58
C LEU A 116 -9.51 -9.71 -7.69
N ALA A 117 -8.85 -9.83 -8.84
CA ALA A 117 -9.06 -8.95 -9.98
C ALA A 117 -10.12 -9.53 -10.94
N SER A 118 -11.06 -8.69 -11.40
CA SER A 118 -12.03 -9.10 -12.42
C SER A 118 -11.37 -9.22 -13.80
N ARG A 119 -10.41 -8.34 -14.10
CA ARG A 119 -9.52 -8.35 -15.27
C ARG A 119 -8.19 -7.69 -14.93
N ALA A 120 -7.19 -7.84 -15.79
CA ALA A 120 -5.98 -7.03 -15.74
C ALA A 120 -6.33 -5.54 -15.88
N GLY A 121 -5.70 -4.68 -15.07
CA GLY A 121 -5.96 -3.26 -15.05
C GLY A 121 -5.77 -2.63 -13.68
N GLY A 122 -5.39 -1.35 -13.69
CA GLY A 122 -5.05 -0.57 -12.51
C GLY A 122 -3.62 -0.76 -12.02
N SER A 123 -3.28 -0.07 -10.95
CA SER A 123 -1.94 -0.08 -10.35
C SER A 123 -1.92 0.19 -8.87
N VAL A 124 -0.80 -0.18 -8.25
CA VAL A 124 -0.39 0.25 -6.92
C VAL A 124 0.91 1.04 -7.05
N THR A 125 0.91 2.29 -6.60
CA THR A 125 2.05 3.20 -6.62
C THR A 125 2.44 3.57 -5.20
N LEU A 126 3.72 3.47 -4.91
CA LEU A 126 4.32 3.79 -3.63
C LEU A 126 5.33 4.89 -3.85
N ALA A 127 5.18 6.01 -3.17
CA ALA A 127 6.01 7.17 -3.46
C ALA A 127 6.42 7.94 -2.21
N GLN A 128 7.63 8.49 -2.29
CA GLN A 128 8.11 9.61 -1.48
C GLN A 128 8.22 10.83 -2.40
N ARG A 129 7.52 11.91 -2.07
CA ARG A 129 7.55 13.17 -2.83
C ARG A 129 8.00 14.32 -1.92
N ARG A 130 8.85 15.22 -2.42
CA ARG A 130 9.16 16.46 -1.68
C ARG A 130 7.88 17.29 -1.49
N ALA A 131 7.65 17.73 -0.26
CA ALA A 131 6.57 18.63 0.12
C ALA A 131 7.15 19.94 0.67
N LYS A 132 6.30 20.95 0.89
CA LYS A 132 6.72 22.27 1.37
C LYS A 132 7.55 22.18 2.66
N ASP A 133 7.09 21.36 3.61
CA ASP A 133 7.66 21.22 4.95
C ASP A 133 8.06 19.75 5.24
N GLY A 134 8.80 19.14 4.32
CA GLY A 134 9.31 17.76 4.46
C GLY A 134 9.03 16.91 3.22
N PHE A 135 8.54 15.68 3.45
CA PHE A 135 8.24 14.73 2.39
C PHE A 135 6.87 14.10 2.61
N GLU A 136 6.12 13.91 1.54
CA GLU A 136 4.90 13.12 1.52
C GLU A 136 5.23 11.67 1.17
N LEU A 137 4.81 10.74 2.03
CA LEU A 137 4.74 9.32 1.69
C LEU A 137 3.32 8.99 1.24
N SER A 138 3.19 8.21 0.18
CA SER A 138 1.88 7.81 -0.32
C SER A 138 1.85 6.37 -0.81
N VAL A 139 0.67 5.77 -0.64
CA VAL A 139 0.25 4.54 -1.31
C VAL A 139 -1.00 4.89 -2.10
N VAL A 140 -0.94 4.68 -3.41
CA VAL A 140 -2.02 5.02 -4.35
C VAL A 140 -2.41 3.75 -5.08
N VAL A 141 -3.71 3.44 -5.08
CA VAL A 141 -4.31 2.41 -5.91
C VAL A 141 -5.22 3.11 -6.91
N GLU A 142 -5.00 2.83 -8.20
CA GLU A 142 -5.73 3.47 -9.30
C GLU A 142 -6.38 2.41 -10.17
N GLU A 143 -7.62 2.68 -10.60
CA GLU A 143 -8.40 1.90 -11.57
C GLU A 143 -8.43 0.38 -11.31
N TYR A 144 -8.20 -0.05 -10.07
CA TYR A 144 -8.22 -1.47 -9.73
C TYR A 144 -9.65 -1.99 -9.86
N LEU A 145 -9.85 -3.08 -10.59
CA LEU A 145 -11.18 -3.67 -10.77
C LEU A 145 -11.34 -4.92 -9.92
N PRO A 146 -11.81 -4.79 -8.67
CA PRO A 146 -12.03 -5.94 -7.81
C PRO A 146 -13.14 -6.85 -8.35
N ARG A 147 -12.90 -8.16 -8.33
CA ARG A 147 -13.86 -9.20 -8.74
C ARG A 147 -15.10 -9.26 -7.86
N LEU A 148 -14.97 -8.82 -6.60
CA LEU A 148 -16.03 -8.84 -5.59
C LEU A 148 -16.70 -7.48 -5.37
N ALA A 149 -16.26 -6.41 -6.05
CA ALA A 149 -17.13 -5.23 -6.13
C ALA A 149 -18.35 -5.58 -6.96
N ALA A 150 -19.50 -5.05 -6.54
CA ALA A 150 -20.83 -5.38 -7.03
C ALA A 150 -20.84 -5.79 -8.51
N ARG A 151 -20.96 -7.09 -8.77
CA ARG A 151 -21.23 -7.58 -10.13
C ARG A 151 -22.53 -6.94 -10.59
N THR A 152 -22.62 -6.52 -11.84
CA THR A 152 -23.88 -6.13 -12.46
C THR A 152 -24.86 -7.31 -12.33
N GLY A 153 -25.92 -7.16 -11.53
CA GLY A 153 -26.90 -8.22 -11.22
C GLY A 153 -26.66 -9.00 -9.92
N ALA A 154 -25.58 -8.77 -9.16
CA ALA A 154 -25.43 -9.33 -7.82
C ALA A 154 -26.07 -8.44 -6.74
N PRO A 155 -26.48 -9.01 -5.59
CA PRO A 155 -27.03 -8.22 -4.50
C PRO A 155 -26.04 -7.15 -4.01
N SER A 156 -26.53 -5.91 -3.84
CA SER A 156 -25.73 -4.73 -3.46
C SER A 156 -24.93 -4.91 -2.16
N TRP A 157 -25.38 -5.79 -1.26
CA TRP A 157 -24.70 -6.09 0.00
C TRP A 157 -23.35 -6.80 -0.18
N THR A 158 -23.12 -7.50 -1.29
CA THR A 158 -21.87 -8.23 -1.56
C THR A 158 -20.69 -7.28 -1.84
N GLY A 159 -20.93 -6.22 -2.62
CA GLY A 159 -19.97 -5.14 -2.83
C GLY A 159 -19.73 -4.32 -1.55
N ALA A 160 -20.77 -4.10 -0.75
CA ALA A 160 -20.67 -3.40 0.53
C ALA A 160 -19.88 -4.19 1.60
N LEU A 161 -19.98 -5.51 1.61
CA LEU A 161 -19.21 -6.39 2.49
C LEU A 161 -17.72 -6.37 2.11
N TYR A 162 -17.43 -6.37 0.81
CA TYR A 162 -16.07 -6.28 0.29
C TYR A 162 -15.43 -4.91 0.63
N ALA A 163 -16.13 -3.79 0.38
CA ALA A 163 -15.66 -2.46 0.78
C ALA A 163 -15.44 -2.31 2.29
N LYS A 164 -16.33 -2.90 3.12
CA LYS A 164 -16.22 -2.87 4.60
C LYS A 164 -15.04 -3.68 5.15
N VAL A 165 -14.55 -4.70 4.44
CA VAL A 165 -13.40 -5.51 4.86
C VAL A 165 -12.09 -5.00 4.26
N GLN A 166 -12.12 -4.50 3.02
CA GLN A 166 -10.93 -3.96 2.36
C GLN A 166 -10.44 -2.67 3.03
N SER A 167 -11.35 -1.74 3.33
CA SER A 167 -10.97 -0.40 3.84
C SER A 167 -10.20 -0.46 5.18
N PRO A 168 -10.63 -1.24 6.21
CA PRO A 168 -9.85 -1.38 7.44
C PRO A 168 -8.51 -2.09 7.24
N PHE A 169 -8.45 -3.10 6.36
CA PHE A 169 -7.22 -3.82 6.08
C PHE A 169 -6.21 -2.92 5.35
N HIS A 170 -6.65 -2.18 4.33
CA HIS A 170 -5.80 -1.21 3.61
C HIS A 170 -5.31 -0.11 4.53
N ALA A 171 -6.19 0.46 5.37
CA ALA A 171 -5.78 1.45 6.36
C ALA A 171 -4.73 0.88 7.34
N ALA A 172 -4.92 -0.34 7.83
CA ALA A 172 -3.95 -1.00 8.72
C ALA A 172 -2.60 -1.29 8.04
N VAL A 173 -2.62 -1.74 6.78
CA VAL A 173 -1.41 -1.96 5.98
C VAL A 173 -0.68 -0.65 5.75
N SER A 174 -1.36 0.38 5.23
CA SER A 174 -0.74 1.68 4.96
C SER A 174 -0.19 2.31 6.25
N ARG A 175 -0.92 2.19 7.36
CA ARG A 175 -0.42 2.69 8.66
C ARG A 175 0.86 2.00 9.08
N ARG A 176 0.86 0.66 9.09
CA ARG A 176 2.03 -0.12 9.50
C ARG A 176 3.21 0.05 8.55
N TYR A 177 2.94 0.31 7.27
CA TYR A 177 3.95 0.56 6.25
C TYR A 177 4.65 1.90 6.49
N PHE A 178 3.89 2.97 6.74
CA PHE A 178 4.47 4.26 7.05
C PHE A 178 5.22 4.26 8.38
N ASP A 179 4.71 3.57 9.41
CA ASP A 179 5.44 3.38 10.67
C ASP A 179 6.81 2.72 10.45
N LEU A 180 6.87 1.71 9.58
CA LEU A 180 8.11 1.00 9.26
C LEU A 180 9.11 1.92 8.57
N LEU A 181 8.67 2.65 7.55
CA LEU A 181 9.55 3.56 6.82
C LEU A 181 10.06 4.69 7.71
N ALA A 182 9.18 5.24 8.56
CA ALA A 182 9.59 6.27 9.51
C ALA A 182 10.61 5.75 10.52
N ALA A 183 10.45 4.52 11.03
CA ALA A 183 11.42 3.92 11.95
C ALA A 183 12.81 3.73 11.34
N GLU A 184 12.88 3.31 10.07
CA GLU A 184 14.14 3.12 9.36
C GLU A 184 14.88 4.43 9.08
N ALA A 185 14.16 5.56 8.99
CA ALA A 185 14.78 6.88 8.82
C ALA A 185 15.46 7.43 10.09
N VAL A 186 15.23 6.80 11.24
CA VAL A 186 15.80 7.17 12.55
C VAL A 186 16.98 6.28 12.95
N ALA A 187 17.04 5.07 12.38
CA ALA A 187 18.09 4.08 12.61
C ALA A 187 19.41 4.49 11.93
#